data_AF-A0A1F9CZF2-F1
#
_entry.id   AF-A0A1F9CZF2-F1
#
_cell.length_a   1.000
_cell.length_b   1.000
_cell.length_c   1.000
_cell.angle_alpha   90.00
_cell.angle_beta   90.00
_cell.angle_gamma   90.00
#
_symmetry.space_group_name_H-M   'P 1'
#
loop_
_entity.id
_entity.type
_entity.pdbx_description
1 polymer ?
#
loop_
_entity_poly.entity_id
_entity_poly.type
_entity_poly.pdbx_seq_one_letter_code
_entity_poly.pdbx_strand_id
1 'polypeptide(L)'
;MMKAIEEPIRQIAQNAGKEGSVVVERVKQEKGAFGFDADKEEYTDMNEAGIIDPTKVGRFALQNAASVASLLITTEAVVAEKPKKEQAGPQMPPEY
;
A
#
# COMPACT_ATOMS: atom_id res chain seq x y z
N MET A 1 -5.42 -6.82 -12.07
CA MET A 1 -5.57 -5.35 -11.94
C MET A 1 -6.80 -4.96 -11.11
N MET A 2 -8.03 -5.35 -11.49
CA MET A 2 -9.25 -4.88 -10.80
C MET A 2 -9.24 -5.07 -9.28
N LYS A 3 -8.92 -6.28 -8.80
CA LYS A 3 -8.78 -6.54 -7.36
C LYS A 3 -7.68 -5.72 -6.67
N ALA A 4 -6.57 -5.44 -7.37
CA ALA A 4 -5.43 -4.73 -6.79
C ALA A 4 -5.73 -3.23 -6.56
N ILE A 5 -6.67 -2.65 -7.31
CA ILE A 5 -7.10 -1.25 -7.13
C ILE A 5 -7.90 -1.08 -5.84
N GLU A 6 -8.48 -2.16 -5.29
CA GLU A 6 -9.20 -2.15 -4.02
C GLU A 6 -8.25 -2.12 -2.81
N GLU A 7 -6.97 -2.44 -3.01
CA GLU A 7 -6.03 -2.62 -1.90
C GLU A 7 -5.74 -1.34 -1.09
N PRO A 8 -5.56 -0.16 -1.70
CA PRO A 8 -5.31 1.06 -0.94
C PRO A 8 -6.46 1.39 0.05
N ILE A 9 -7.72 1.33 -0.40
CA ILE A 9 -8.87 1.59 0.47
C ILE A 9 -9.05 0.49 1.53
N ARG A 10 -8.77 -0.78 1.18
CA ARG A 10 -8.77 -1.90 2.14
C ARG A 10 -7.76 -1.66 3.26
N GLN A 11 -6.53 -1.27 2.90
CA GLN A 11 -5.46 -1.01 3.86
C GLN A 11 -5.79 0.20 4.74
N ILE A 12 -6.34 1.28 4.17
CA ILE A 12 -6.78 2.46 4.93
C ILE A 12 -7.84 2.07 5.97
N ALA A 13 -8.87 1.31 5.56
CA ALA A 13 -9.93 0.85 6.46
C ALA A 13 -9.38 -0.05 7.58
N GLN A 14 -8.46 -0.97 7.26
CA GLN A 14 -7.82 -1.84 8.25
C GLN A 14 -6.98 -1.05 9.26
N ASN A 15 -6.25 -0.02 8.80
CA ASN A 15 -5.48 0.85 9.67
C ASN A 15 -6.39 1.65 10.62
N ALA A 16 -7.61 1.96 10.20
CA ALA A 16 -8.66 2.55 11.04
C ALA A 16 -9.43 1.52 11.89
N GLY A 17 -8.99 0.26 11.95
CA GLY A 17 -9.62 -0.79 12.76
C GLY A 17 -10.95 -1.33 12.21
N LYS A 18 -11.27 -1.05 10.94
CA LYS A 18 -12.47 -1.57 10.26
C LYS A 18 -12.16 -2.81 9.43
N GLU A 19 -13.21 -3.59 9.14
CA GLU A 19 -13.10 -4.73 8.23
C GLU A 19 -13.05 -4.21 6.79
N GLY A 20 -11.85 -4.24 6.19
CA GLY A 20 -11.59 -3.62 4.89
C GLY A 20 -12.39 -4.23 3.73
N SER A 21 -12.79 -5.50 3.78
CA SER A 21 -13.57 -6.13 2.71
C SER A 21 -14.99 -5.59 2.63
N VAL A 22 -15.63 -5.38 3.78
CA VAL A 22 -16.95 -4.77 3.93
C VAL A 22 -16.93 -3.33 3.45
N VAL A 23 -15.89 -2.56 3.81
CA VAL A 23 -15.74 -1.17 3.35
C VAL A 23 -15.59 -1.10 1.83
N VAL A 24 -14.69 -1.92 1.26
CA VAL A 24 -14.48 -2.01 -0.19
C VAL A 24 -15.78 -2.35 -0.91
N GLU A 25 -16.48 -3.39 -0.44
CA GLU A 25 -17.67 -3.89 -1.13
C GLU A 25 -18.80 -2.86 -1.09
N ARG A 26 -18.97 -2.16 0.05
CA ARG A 26 -19.96 -1.08 0.15
C ARG A 26 -19.64 0.08 -0.78
N VAL A 27 -18.40 0.55 -0.83
CA VAL A 27 -18.01 1.67 -1.71
C VAL A 27 -18.17 1.31 -3.19
N LYS A 28 -17.91 0.05 -3.58
CA LYS A 28 -18.07 -0.43 -4.97
C LYS A 28 -19.52 -0.46 -5.46
N GLN A 29 -20.50 -0.55 -4.57
CA GLN A 29 -21.92 -0.56 -4.93
C GLN A 29 -22.46 0.83 -5.25
N GLU A 30 -21.73 1.86 -4.85
CA GLU A 30 -22.08 3.26 -5.05
C GLU A 30 -21.37 3.87 -6.27
N LYS A 31 -21.68 5.13 -6.59
CA LYS A 31 -21.15 5.85 -7.75
C LYS A 31 -20.58 7.20 -7.38
N GLY A 32 -19.78 7.75 -8.28
CA GLY A 32 -19.25 9.10 -8.14
C GLY A 32 -18.23 9.20 -7.01
N ALA A 33 -18.35 10.23 -6.19
CA ALA A 33 -17.40 10.54 -5.12
C ALA A 33 -17.75 9.88 -3.77
N PHE A 34 -18.68 8.93 -3.74
CA PHE A 34 -18.96 8.17 -2.52
C PHE A 34 -17.73 7.39 -2.06
N GLY A 35 -17.39 7.50 -0.79
CA GLY A 35 -16.25 6.80 -0.19
C GLY A 35 -16.40 6.60 1.31
N PHE A 36 -15.28 6.27 1.95
CA PHE A 36 -15.19 6.02 3.39
C PHE A 36 -14.17 6.99 4.00
N ASP A 37 -14.65 7.86 4.89
CA ASP A 37 -13.82 8.71 5.74
C ASP A 37 -13.29 7.85 6.90
N ALA A 38 -11.99 7.55 6.87
CA ALA A 38 -11.35 6.68 7.84
C ALA A 38 -11.05 7.37 9.19
N ASP A 39 -11.08 8.70 9.25
CA ASP A 39 -10.88 9.46 10.49
C ASP A 39 -12.16 9.48 11.32
N LYS A 40 -13.30 9.70 10.64
CA LYS A 40 -14.64 9.70 11.28
C LYS A 40 -15.35 8.36 11.27
N GLU A 41 -14.85 7.41 10.49
CA GLU A 41 -15.44 6.10 10.28
C GLU A 41 -16.84 6.13 9.61
N GLU A 42 -17.06 7.11 8.74
CA GLU A 42 -18.35 7.39 8.09
C GLU A 42 -18.28 7.23 6.57
N TYR A 43 -19.42 6.90 5.95
CA TYR A 43 -19.54 6.89 4.49
C TYR A 43 -20.11 8.22 4.02
N THR A 44 -19.42 8.87 3.09
CA THR A 44 -19.72 10.25 2.73
C THR A 44 -19.34 10.53 1.27
N ASP A 45 -19.76 11.69 0.76
CA ASP A 45 -19.18 12.24 -0.46
C ASP A 45 -17.78 12.78 -0.12
N MET A 46 -16.76 12.20 -0.75
CA MET A 46 -15.36 12.51 -0.47
C MET A 46 -14.98 13.94 -0.88
N ASN A 47 -15.67 14.51 -1.87
CA ASN A 47 -15.44 15.91 -2.26
C ASN A 47 -16.02 16.86 -1.22
N GLU A 48 -17.25 16.61 -0.76
CA GLU A 48 -17.88 17.42 0.29
C GLU A 48 -17.13 17.32 1.63
N ALA A 49 -16.59 16.13 1.94
CA ALA A 49 -15.74 15.90 3.11
C ALA A 49 -14.33 16.51 2.96
N GLY A 50 -13.95 16.99 1.77
CA GLY A 50 -12.63 17.57 1.49
C GLY A 50 -11.49 16.55 1.41
N ILE A 51 -11.79 15.26 1.27
CA ILE A 51 -10.82 14.18 1.16
C ILE A 51 -10.51 13.97 -0.33
N ILE A 52 -9.60 14.78 -0.86
CA ILE A 52 -9.33 14.88 -2.29
C ILE A 52 -7.86 14.55 -2.57
N ASP A 53 -7.64 13.57 -3.45
CA ASP A 53 -6.31 13.25 -3.98
C ASP A 53 -6.09 13.91 -5.35
N PRO A 54 -4.92 14.55 -5.60
CA PRO A 54 -4.61 15.06 -6.92
C PRO A 54 -4.58 13.93 -7.97
N THR A 55 -5.23 14.13 -9.12
CA THR A 55 -5.29 13.13 -10.22
C THR A 55 -3.91 12.59 -10.62
N LYS A 56 -2.89 13.45 -10.55
CA LYS A 56 -1.50 13.11 -10.83
C LYS A 56 -0.99 11.97 -9.93
N VAL A 57 -1.31 12.02 -8.63
CA VAL A 57 -0.78 11.09 -7.62
C VAL A 57 -1.34 9.69 -7.84
N GLY A 58 -2.66 9.53 -7.90
CA GLY A 58 -3.29 8.21 -8.11
C GLY A 58 -2.85 7.56 -9.43
N ARG A 59 -2.73 8.35 -10.50
CA ARG A 59 -2.25 7.88 -11.80
C ARG A 59 -0.81 7.35 -11.71
N PHE A 60 0.12 8.14 -11.18
CA PHE A 60 1.53 7.73 -11.12
C PHE A 60 1.73 6.56 -10.16
N ALA A 61 1.01 6.51 -9.03
CA ALA A 61 1.07 5.40 -8.10
C ALA A 61 0.73 4.07 -8.81
N LEU A 62 -0.39 4.02 -9.53
CA LEU A 62 -0.79 2.82 -10.27
C LEU A 62 0.19 2.48 -11.39
N GLN A 63 0.63 3.46 -12.18
CA GLN A 63 1.55 3.23 -13.30
C GLN A 63 2.90 2.70 -12.83
N ASN A 64 3.47 3.28 -11.77
CA ASN A 64 4.75 2.85 -11.23
C ASN A 64 4.65 1.46 -10.59
N ALA A 65 3.57 1.19 -9.84
CA ALA A 65 3.32 -0.13 -9.25
C ALA A 65 3.20 -1.21 -10.34
N ALA A 66 2.43 -0.94 -11.39
CA ALA A 66 2.29 -1.86 -12.52
C ALA A 66 3.61 -2.08 -13.26
N SER A 67 4.43 -1.03 -13.43
CA SER A 67 5.74 -1.13 -14.09
C SER A 67 6.70 -2.04 -13.33
N VAL A 68 6.86 -1.83 -12.02
CA VAL A 68 7.73 -2.67 -11.17
C VAL A 68 7.20 -4.10 -11.11
N ALA A 69 5.89 -4.29 -10.91
CA ALA A 69 5.30 -5.62 -10.87
C ALA A 69 5.51 -6.39 -12.18
N SER A 70 5.36 -5.72 -13.34
CA SER A 70 5.58 -6.34 -14.64
C SER A 70 7.03 -6.78 -14.81
N LEU A 71 8.00 -5.93 -14.44
CA LEU A 71 9.42 -6.26 -14.48
C LEU A 71 9.72 -7.50 -13.62
N LEU A 72 9.20 -7.53 -12.39
CA LEU A 72 9.43 -8.64 -11.45
C LEU A 72 8.81 -9.95 -11.95
N ILE A 73 7.58 -9.91 -12.46
CA ILE A 73 6.86 -11.11 -12.95
C ILE A 73 7.59 -11.75 -14.14
N THR A 74 8.23 -10.95 -15.00
CA THR A 74 8.98 -11.47 -16.16
C THR A 74 10.44 -11.79 -15.85
N THR A 75 10.89 -11.62 -14.60
CA THR A 75 12.27 -11.89 -14.20
C THR A 75 12.42 -13.37 -13.82
N GLU A 76 13.01 -14.16 -14.70
CA GLU A 76 13.22 -15.60 -14.49
C GLU A 76 14.41 -15.93 -13.57
N ALA A 77 15.42 -15.05 -13.51
CA ALA A 77 16.61 -15.25 -12.70
C ALA A 77 17.18 -13.94 -12.16
N VAL A 78 17.77 -14.00 -10.96
CA VAL A 78 18.47 -12.89 -10.31
C VAL A 78 19.87 -13.36 -9.93
N VAL A 79 20.89 -12.61 -10.34
CA VAL A 79 22.28 -12.82 -9.90
C VAL A 79 22.58 -11.83 -8.78
N ALA A 80 22.96 -12.35 -7.61
CA ALA A 80 23.28 -11.55 -6.44
C ALA A 80 24.68 -11.85 -5.91
N GLU A 81 25.31 -10.85 -5.29
CA GLU A 81 26.57 -11.04 -4.58
C GLU A 81 26.36 -11.86 -3.30
N LYS A 82 27.36 -12.66 -2.93
CA LYS A 82 27.31 -13.45 -1.69
C LYS A 82 27.26 -12.50 -0.48
N PRO A 83 26.36 -12.71 0.49
CA PRO A 83 26.34 -11.91 1.72
C PRO A 83 27.73 -11.91 2.36
N LYS A 84 28.25 -10.72 2.67
CA LYS A 84 29.51 -10.59 3.40
C LYS A 84 29.32 -11.21 4.78
N LYS A 85 30.23 -12.08 5.21
CA LYS A 85 30.30 -12.46 6.63
C LYS A 85 30.67 -11.20 7.40
N GLU A 86 29.83 -10.77 8.33
CA GLU A 86 30.27 -9.85 9.37
C GLU A 86 31.49 -10.49 10.04
N GLN A 87 32.64 -9.84 9.95
CA GLN A 87 33.77 -10.21 10.77
C GLN A 87 33.32 -9.99 12.21
N ALA A 88 33.37 -11.04 13.04
CA ALA A 88 33.29 -10.86 14.48
C ALA A 88 34.31 -9.79 14.85
N GLY A 89 33.81 -8.60 15.20
CA GLY A 89 34.66 -7.51 15.66
C GLY A 89 35.51 -8.02 16.82
N PRO A 90 36.74 -7.50 16.99
CA PRO A 90 37.66 -7.97 18.01
C PRO A 90 36.95 -8.03 19.37
N GLN A 91 36.85 -9.24 19.95
CA GLN A 91 36.38 -9.41 21.33
C GLN A 91 37.24 -8.51 22.22
N MET A 92 36.63 -7.48 22.82
CA MET A 92 37.29 -6.71 23.86
C MET A 92 37.63 -7.67 25.01
N PRO A 93 38.90 -7.67 25.50
CA PRO A 93 39.28 -8.51 26.62
C PRO A 93 38.50 -8.10 27.88
N PRO A 94 38.21 -9.05 28.78
CA PRO A 94 37.45 -8.77 29.99
C PRO A 94 38.21 -7.78 30.88
N GLU A 95 37.52 -6.70 31.26
CA GLU A 95 37.96 -5.80 32.33
C GLU A 95 37.89 -6.56 33.66
N TYR A 96 39.00 -6.58 34.39
CA TYR A 96 39.10 -7.05 35.77
C TYR A 96 38.99 -5.86 36.72
#